data_AF-A0A804PZ48-F1
#
_entry.id   AF-A0A804PZ48-F1
#
_cell.length_a   1.000
_cell.length_b   1.000
_cell.length_c   1.000
_cell.angle_alpha   90.00
_cell.angle_beta   90.00
_cell.angle_gamma   90.00
#
_symmetry.space_group_name_H-M   'P 1'
#
loop_
_entity.id
_entity.type
_entity.pdbx_description
1 polymer ?
#
loop_
_entity_poly.entity_id
_entity_poly.type
_entity_poly.pdbx_seq_one_letter_code
_entity_poly.pdbx_strand_id
1 'polypeptide(L)'
;MKRGGQLIYSGSVGPLSSNMIKYFEAIPGVPKINKGQNPATWMLDISSHITEYEIGVDYAEIFCNSYLYRENRVLIDELEQPEPNTDALYFPQGYWQNFTTQCVACLWKQSCAYSKNSENNVVRFINTFAVSIMFGIVFWKIGSSIKDEQDVFNILGIVYGSALFLGFMNCSILQPVVAMERVVLYREKAAGLYSIVPGFHELQHPTAGGGNGESCALP
;
A
#
# COMPACT_ATOMS: atom_id res chain seq x y z
N MET A 1 -15.65 -15.11 -4.95
CA MET A 1 -16.53 -13.92 -5.00
C MET A 1 -16.75 -13.57 -6.47
N LYS A 2 -17.93 -13.10 -6.83
CA LYS A 2 -18.27 -12.64 -8.18
C LYS A 2 -17.73 -11.21 -8.41
N ARG A 3 -17.58 -10.79 -9.67
CA ARG A 3 -17.32 -9.38 -10.02
C ARG A 3 -18.42 -8.51 -9.40
N GLY A 4 -18.04 -7.50 -8.61
CA GLY A 4 -18.96 -6.70 -7.80
C GLY A 4 -18.85 -6.95 -6.29
N GLY A 5 -17.99 -7.87 -5.85
CA GLY A 5 -17.73 -8.11 -4.42
C GLY A 5 -18.81 -8.96 -3.74
N GLN A 6 -19.69 -9.60 -4.49
CA GLN A 6 -20.71 -10.50 -3.95
C GLN A 6 -20.14 -11.90 -3.68
N LEU A 7 -20.56 -12.50 -2.57
CA LEU A 7 -20.22 -13.86 -2.20
C LEU A 7 -21.07 -14.86 -2.98
N ILE A 8 -20.44 -15.91 -3.49
CA ILE A 8 -21.09 -17.01 -4.24
C ILE A 8 -20.98 -18.35 -3.50
N TYR A 9 -20.04 -18.42 -2.55
CA TYR A 9 -19.77 -19.57 -1.71
C TYR A 9 -18.92 -19.11 -0.53
N SER A 10 -19.27 -19.56 0.67
CA SER A 10 -18.46 -19.44 1.89
C SER A 10 -18.74 -20.66 2.75
N GLY A 11 -17.72 -21.48 2.97
CA GLY A 11 -17.83 -22.74 3.70
C GLY A 11 -16.54 -23.56 3.64
N SER A 12 -16.54 -24.70 4.33
CA SER A 12 -15.39 -25.59 4.31
C SER A 12 -15.21 -26.22 2.92
N VAL A 13 -14.01 -26.10 2.36
CA VAL A 13 -13.69 -26.68 1.04
C VAL A 13 -13.83 -28.21 1.04
N GLY A 14 -13.54 -28.84 2.18
CA GLY A 14 -13.58 -30.29 2.38
C GLY A 14 -12.39 -31.02 1.73
N PRO A 15 -12.19 -32.31 2.05
CA PRO A 15 -11.14 -33.12 1.44
C PRO A 15 -11.30 -33.15 -0.09
N LEU A 16 -10.21 -32.87 -0.83
CA LEU A 16 -10.21 -32.81 -2.29
C LEU A 16 -11.28 -31.88 -2.88
N SER A 17 -11.63 -30.81 -2.16
CA SER A 17 -12.66 -29.83 -2.57
C SER A 17 -14.07 -30.41 -2.70
N SER A 18 -14.36 -31.55 -2.05
CA SER A 18 -15.62 -32.27 -2.19
C SER A 18 -16.86 -31.44 -1.85
N ASN A 19 -16.79 -30.61 -0.81
CA ASN A 19 -17.94 -29.83 -0.34
C ASN A 19 -18.25 -28.69 -1.30
N MET A 20 -17.21 -28.00 -1.77
CA MET A 20 -17.33 -26.95 -2.77
C MET A 20 -17.85 -27.51 -4.10
N ILE A 21 -17.32 -28.64 -4.56
CA ILE A 21 -17.78 -29.30 -5.79
C ILE A 21 -19.26 -29.68 -5.68
N LYS A 22 -19.64 -30.35 -4.60
CA LYS A 22 -21.05 -30.73 -4.36
C LYS A 22 -21.99 -29.54 -4.34
N TYR A 23 -21.56 -28.42 -3.75
CA TYR A 23 -22.36 -27.19 -3.72
C TYR A 23 -22.64 -26.65 -5.13
N PHE A 24 -21.61 -26.49 -5.95
CA PHE A 24 -21.77 -25.97 -7.30
C PHE A 24 -22.45 -26.96 -8.25
N GLU A 25 -22.17 -28.27 -8.12
CA GLU A 25 -22.85 -29.30 -8.92
C GLU A 25 -24.34 -29.44 -8.57
N ALA A 26 -24.79 -28.97 -7.39
CA ALA A 26 -26.20 -28.93 -7.03
C ALA A 26 -26.97 -27.81 -7.75
N ILE A 27 -26.28 -26.85 -8.36
CA ILE A 27 -26.88 -25.74 -9.11
C ILE A 27 -27.24 -26.22 -10.52
N PRO A 28 -28.51 -26.09 -10.96
CA PRO A 28 -28.92 -26.49 -12.29
C PRO A 28 -28.10 -25.79 -13.38
N GLY A 29 -27.59 -26.55 -14.34
CA GLY A 29 -26.85 -26.05 -15.50
C GLY A 29 -25.34 -25.91 -15.33
N VAL A 30 -24.81 -26.05 -14.11
CA VAL A 30 -23.36 -26.04 -13.89
C VAL A 30 -22.70 -27.31 -14.47
N PRO A 31 -21.66 -27.17 -15.31
CA PRO A 31 -20.95 -28.33 -15.87
C PRO A 31 -20.18 -29.06 -14.76
N LYS A 32 -20.34 -30.38 -14.68
CA LYS A 32 -19.62 -31.21 -13.70
C LYS A 32 -18.11 -31.16 -13.91
N ILE A 33 -17.37 -31.32 -12.82
CA ILE A 33 -15.90 -31.34 -12.87
C ILE A 33 -15.39 -32.59 -13.60
N ASN A 34 -14.43 -32.42 -14.52
CA ASN A 34 -13.84 -33.55 -15.23
C ASN A 34 -12.83 -34.31 -14.34
N LYS A 35 -12.72 -35.63 -14.54
CA LYS A 35 -11.76 -36.47 -13.81
C LYS A 35 -10.33 -35.98 -14.07
N GLY A 36 -9.65 -35.54 -13.01
CA GLY A 36 -8.27 -35.03 -13.08
C GLY A 36 -8.15 -33.52 -13.30
N GLN A 37 -9.26 -32.80 -13.48
CA GLN A 37 -9.26 -31.33 -13.54
C GLN A 37 -8.99 -30.74 -12.15
N ASN A 38 -8.24 -29.64 -12.09
CA ASN A 38 -8.01 -28.92 -10.84
C ASN A 38 -9.32 -28.24 -10.37
N PRO A 39 -9.82 -28.54 -9.15
CA PRO A 39 -11.05 -27.94 -8.63
C PRO A 39 -11.05 -26.42 -8.55
N ALA A 40 -9.89 -25.80 -8.29
CA ALA A 40 -9.77 -24.34 -8.25
C ALA A 40 -9.95 -23.72 -9.64
N THR A 41 -9.39 -24.35 -10.67
CA THR A 41 -9.56 -23.92 -12.07
C THR A 41 -11.00 -24.09 -12.51
N TRP A 42 -11.59 -25.26 -12.27
CA TRP A 42 -13.00 -25.52 -12.58
C TRP A 42 -13.92 -24.51 -11.87
N MET A 43 -13.65 -24.19 -10.60
CA MET A 43 -14.41 -23.19 -9.84
C MET A 43 -14.32 -21.78 -10.46
N LEU A 44 -13.15 -21.37 -10.97
CA LEU A 44 -13.00 -20.09 -11.66
C LEU A 44 -13.74 -20.05 -13.00
N ASP A 45 -13.77 -21.18 -13.71
CA ASP A 45 -14.48 -21.29 -15.00
C ASP A 45 -15.99 -21.16 -14.79
N ILE A 46 -16.56 -21.96 -13.87
CA ILE A 46 -18.01 -21.95 -13.61
C ILE A 46 -18.51 -20.64 -12.99
N SER A 47 -17.67 -19.96 -12.19
CA SER A 47 -18.01 -18.69 -11.56
C SER A 47 -17.71 -17.47 -12.43
N SER A 48 -17.32 -17.69 -13.68
CA SER A 48 -17.12 -16.62 -14.66
C SER A 48 -18.46 -15.99 -15.06
N HIS A 49 -18.44 -14.70 -15.40
CA HIS A 49 -19.63 -13.99 -15.87
C HIS A 49 -20.20 -14.59 -17.17
N ILE A 50 -19.36 -15.20 -18.00
CA ILE A 50 -19.79 -15.84 -19.25
C ILE A 50 -20.64 -17.06 -18.91
N THR A 51 -20.13 -17.94 -18.06
CA THR A 51 -20.85 -19.14 -17.64
C THR A 51 -22.11 -18.82 -16.86
N GLU A 52 -22.08 -17.80 -16.00
CA GLU A 52 -23.27 -17.33 -15.28
C GLU A 52 -24.37 -16.84 -16.23
N TYR A 53 -24.00 -16.09 -17.28
CA TYR A 53 -24.92 -15.62 -18.31
C TYR A 53 -25.48 -16.77 -19.17
N GLU A 54 -24.63 -17.73 -19.55
CA GLU A 54 -25.03 -18.91 -20.34
C GLU A 54 -26.00 -19.82 -19.58
N ILE A 55 -25.77 -20.02 -18.28
CA ILE A 55 -26.64 -20.84 -17.42
C ILE A 55 -27.91 -20.05 -17.04
N GLY A 56 -27.85 -18.71 -17.03
CA GLY A 56 -28.97 -17.85 -16.69
C GLY A 56 -29.31 -17.86 -15.20
N VAL A 57 -28.30 -18.02 -14.33
CA VAL A 57 -28.44 -18.05 -12.87
C VAL A 57 -27.72 -16.87 -12.24
N ASP A 58 -28.16 -16.42 -11.06
CA ASP A 58 -27.35 -15.51 -10.23
C ASP A 58 -26.78 -16.31 -9.05
N TYR A 59 -25.46 -16.56 -9.09
CA TYR A 59 -24.80 -17.31 -8.03
C TYR A 59 -24.88 -16.62 -6.67
N ALA A 60 -24.97 -15.29 -6.65
CA ALA A 60 -25.08 -14.53 -5.40
C ALA A 60 -26.44 -14.74 -4.73
N GLU A 61 -27.52 -14.73 -5.52
CA GLU A 61 -28.88 -14.99 -5.03
C GLU A 61 -29.02 -16.44 -4.53
N ILE A 62 -28.48 -17.40 -5.29
CA ILE A 62 -28.45 -18.81 -4.87
C ILE A 62 -27.72 -18.96 -3.54
N PHE A 63 -26.57 -18.29 -3.37
CA PHE A 63 -25.83 -18.33 -2.13
C PHE A 63 -26.64 -17.74 -0.97
N CYS A 64 -27.23 -16.55 -1.11
CA CYS A 64 -28.07 -15.92 -0.08
C CYS A 64 -29.26 -16.79 0.35
N ASN A 65 -29.83 -17.56 -0.57
CA ASN A 65 -30.95 -18.48 -0.30
C ASN A 65 -30.50 -19.87 0.20
N SER A 66 -29.20 -20.17 0.16
CA SER A 66 -28.65 -21.47 0.54
C SER A 66 -28.63 -21.70 2.06
N TYR A 67 -28.56 -22.97 2.45
CA TYR A 67 -28.37 -23.33 3.86
C TYR A 67 -27.03 -22.81 4.41
N LEU A 68 -25.97 -22.77 3.58
CA LEU A 68 -24.64 -22.30 3.98
C LEU A 68 -24.66 -20.83 4.42
N TYR A 69 -25.44 -19.99 3.73
CA TYR A 69 -25.58 -18.60 4.13
C TYR A 69 -26.22 -18.49 5.52
N ARG A 70 -27.27 -19.25 5.79
CA ARG A 70 -27.93 -19.28 7.11
C ARG A 70 -26.99 -19.78 8.20
N GLU A 71 -26.25 -20.85 7.96
CA GLU A 71 -25.26 -21.40 8.88
C GLU A 71 -24.14 -20.38 9.19
N ASN A 72 -23.59 -19.72 8.16
CA ASN A 72 -22.60 -18.67 8.35
C ASN A 72 -23.15 -17.48 9.13
N ARG A 73 -24.42 -17.11 8.93
CA ARG A 73 -25.07 -16.01 9.69
C ARG A 73 -25.21 -16.37 11.16
N VAL A 74 -25.65 -17.59 11.48
CA VAL A 74 -25.73 -18.08 12.86
C VAL A 74 -24.33 -18.10 13.50
N LEU A 75 -23.31 -18.56 12.77
CA LEU A 75 -21.93 -18.57 13.27
C LEU A 75 -21.40 -17.14 13.53
N ILE A 76 -21.73 -16.18 12.67
CA ILE A 76 -21.37 -14.77 12.88
C ILE A 76 -22.07 -14.23 14.14
N ASP A 77 -23.38 -14.49 14.29
CA ASP A 77 -24.15 -14.04 15.45
C ASP A 77 -23.64 -14.67 16.78
N GLU A 78 -23.14 -15.92 16.73
CA GLU A 78 -22.51 -16.61 17.86
C GLU A 78 -21.14 -16.00 18.20
N LEU A 79 -20.30 -15.73 17.20
CA LEU A 79 -18.96 -15.16 17.38
C LEU A 79 -18.97 -13.68 17.73
N GLU A 80 -20.05 -12.95 17.43
CA GLU A 80 -20.22 -11.55 17.82
C GLU A 80 -20.51 -11.43 19.33
N GLN A 81 -21.07 -12.46 19.97
CA GLN A 81 -21.29 -12.47 21.41
C GLN A 81 -19.98 -12.84 22.14
N PRO A 82 -19.39 -11.93 22.94
CA PRO A 82 -18.20 -12.27 23.70
C PRO A 82 -18.51 -13.37 24.71
N GLU A 83 -17.60 -14.33 24.86
CA GLU A 83 -17.76 -15.37 25.88
C GLU A 83 -17.90 -14.72 27.27
N PRO A 84 -18.88 -15.15 28.09
CA PRO A 84 -19.07 -14.59 29.42
C PRO A 84 -17.80 -14.84 30.26
N ASN A 85 -17.25 -13.75 30.81
CA ASN A 85 -15.95 -13.67 31.52
C ASN A 85 -14.69 -13.54 30.65
N THR A 86 -14.82 -13.16 29.38
CA THR A 86 -13.67 -12.78 28.54
C THR A 86 -13.61 -11.26 28.35
N ASP A 87 -12.42 -10.69 28.50
CA ASP A 87 -12.17 -9.30 28.11
C ASP A 87 -12.20 -9.21 26.58
N ALA A 88 -12.69 -8.08 26.05
CA ALA A 88 -12.61 -7.82 24.62
C ALA A 88 -11.16 -7.92 24.14
N LEU A 89 -10.94 -8.55 22.97
CA LEU A 89 -9.62 -8.66 22.34
C LEU A 89 -8.98 -7.26 22.21
N TYR A 90 -7.99 -6.98 23.07
CA TYR A 90 -7.25 -5.73 23.02
C TYR A 90 -6.08 -5.87 22.04
N PHE A 91 -6.24 -5.27 20.87
CA PHE A 91 -5.12 -5.02 19.98
C PHE A 91 -4.51 -3.66 20.34
N PRO A 92 -3.20 -3.57 20.63
CA PRO A 92 -2.57 -2.28 20.88
C PRO A 92 -2.82 -1.38 19.66
N GLN A 93 -3.60 -0.33 19.85
CA GLN A 93 -3.86 0.63 18.79
C GLN A 93 -2.58 1.42 18.55
N GLY A 94 -1.85 1.06 17.49
CA GLY A 94 -0.67 1.79 17.05
C GLY A 94 0.52 0.93 16.70
N TYR A 95 1.67 1.60 16.67
CA TYR A 95 2.92 0.97 16.29
C TYR A 95 3.53 0.25 17.50
N TRP A 96 4.05 -0.95 17.28
CA TRP A 96 4.67 -1.77 18.32
C TRP A 96 5.88 -1.12 19.00
N GLN A 97 6.53 -0.16 18.35
CA GLN A 97 7.79 0.44 18.78
C GLN A 97 7.68 1.96 18.87
N ASN A 98 8.53 2.56 19.71
CA ASN A 98 8.64 4.01 19.81
C ASN A 98 9.08 4.65 18.48
N PHE A 99 8.67 5.91 18.25
CA PHE A 99 8.99 6.66 17.03
C PHE A 99 10.51 6.75 16.76
N THR A 100 11.33 6.88 17.81
CA THR A 100 12.78 6.95 17.70
C THR A 100 13.37 5.64 17.15
N THR A 101 12.91 4.50 17.67
CA THR A 101 13.32 3.17 17.19
C THR A 101 12.93 2.97 15.72
N GLN A 102 11.71 3.37 15.35
CA GLN A 102 11.26 3.34 13.95
C GLN A 102 12.14 4.20 13.06
N CYS A 103 12.45 5.43 13.47
CA CYS A 103 13.29 6.35 12.71
C CYS A 103 14.70 5.80 12.51
N VAL A 104 15.34 5.26 13.56
CA VAL A 104 16.67 4.63 13.47
C VAL A 104 16.64 3.42 12.53
N ALA A 105 15.60 2.58 12.61
CA ALA A 105 15.44 1.43 11.71
C ALA A 105 15.26 1.87 10.24
N CYS A 106 14.46 2.91 10.00
CA CYS A 106 14.28 3.50 8.67
C CYS A 106 15.58 4.11 8.13
N LEU A 107 16.35 4.82 8.95
CA LEU A 107 17.65 5.39 8.57
C LEU A 107 18.67 4.29 8.27
N TRP A 108 18.70 3.22 9.07
CA TRP A 108 19.53 2.04 8.81
C TRP A 108 19.16 1.39 7.47
N LYS A 109 17.87 1.12 7.25
CA LYS A 109 17.34 0.60 5.99
C LYS A 109 17.76 1.49 4.81
N GLN A 110 17.57 2.80 4.93
CA GLN A 110 17.93 3.76 3.89
C GLN A 110 19.43 3.79 3.62
N SER A 111 20.26 3.75 4.66
CA SER A 111 21.71 3.72 4.54
C SER A 111 22.20 2.44 3.84
N CYS A 112 21.66 1.28 4.24
CA CYS A 112 21.95 0.01 3.58
C CYS A 112 21.48 0.00 2.12
N ALA A 113 20.27 0.50 1.83
CA ALA A 113 19.75 0.59 0.47
C ALA A 113 20.60 1.55 -0.39
N TYR A 114 20.96 2.70 0.16
CA TYR A 114 21.79 3.70 -0.51
C TYR A 114 23.21 3.19 -0.78
N SER A 115 23.79 2.42 0.14
CA SER A 115 25.10 1.79 -0.05
C SER A 115 25.07 0.70 -1.12
N LYS A 116 24.00 -0.10 -1.18
CA LYS A 116 23.81 -1.14 -2.21
C LYS A 116 23.55 -0.57 -3.60
N ASN A 117 22.89 0.58 -3.70
CA ASN A 117 22.65 1.27 -4.97
C ASN A 117 23.83 2.19 -5.31
N SER A 118 25.02 1.61 -5.53
CA SER A 118 26.23 2.36 -5.85
C SER A 118 26.11 3.17 -7.14
N GLU A 119 25.32 2.72 -8.11
CA GLU A 119 25.11 3.38 -9.39
C GLU A 119 24.61 4.83 -9.22
N ASN A 120 23.62 5.05 -8.35
CA ASN A 120 23.09 6.39 -8.09
C ASN A 120 24.13 7.31 -7.45
N ASN A 121 24.96 6.78 -6.55
CA ASN A 121 26.00 7.55 -5.87
C ASN A 121 27.12 7.96 -6.82
N VAL A 122 27.56 7.02 -7.67
CA VAL A 122 28.58 7.26 -8.68
C VAL A 122 28.15 8.37 -9.63
N VAL A 123 26.92 8.32 -10.15
CA VAL A 123 26.38 9.38 -11.03
C VAL A 123 26.34 10.73 -10.30
N ARG A 124 25.92 10.76 -9.03
CA ARG A 124 25.91 11.98 -8.22
C ARG A 124 27.31 12.56 -8.04
N PHE A 125 28.31 11.73 -7.76
CA PHE A 125 29.70 12.19 -7.62
C PHE A 125 30.24 12.73 -8.94
N ILE A 126 30.11 11.97 -10.03
CA ILE A 126 30.57 12.37 -11.38
C ILE A 126 29.95 13.72 -11.78
N ASN A 127 28.63 13.85 -11.62
CA ASN A 127 27.93 15.09 -11.95
C ASN A 127 28.37 16.26 -11.06
N THR A 128 28.60 16.03 -9.76
CA THR A 128 29.10 17.06 -8.84
C THR A 128 30.50 17.54 -9.24
N PHE A 129 31.41 16.61 -9.57
CA PHE A 129 32.73 16.94 -10.07
C PHE A 129 32.67 17.69 -11.40
N ALA A 130 31.83 17.26 -12.34
CA ALA A 130 31.65 17.93 -13.62
C ALA A 130 31.15 19.38 -13.45
N VAL A 131 30.13 19.59 -12.61
CA VAL A 131 29.60 20.93 -12.31
C VAL A 131 30.64 21.79 -11.59
N SER A 132 31.38 21.23 -10.63
CA SER A 132 32.45 21.94 -9.92
C SER A 132 33.57 22.38 -10.86
N ILE A 133 34.01 21.50 -11.76
CA ILE A 133 35.02 21.83 -12.79
C ILE A 133 34.48 22.90 -13.74
N MET A 134 33.24 22.78 -14.19
CA MET A 134 32.61 23.75 -15.09
C MET A 134 32.56 25.15 -14.45
N PHE A 135 32.09 25.27 -13.21
CA PHE A 135 32.13 26.56 -12.50
C PHE A 135 33.54 27.05 -12.22
N GLY A 136 34.48 26.15 -11.90
CA GLY A 136 35.88 26.50 -11.71
C GLY A 136 36.53 27.09 -12.97
N ILE A 137 36.20 26.56 -14.15
CA ILE A 137 36.69 27.05 -15.45
C ILE A 137 35.99 28.35 -15.85
N VAL A 138 34.65 28.39 -15.78
CA VAL A 138 33.84 29.54 -16.24
C VAL A 138 34.12 30.79 -15.41
N PHE A 139 34.30 30.63 -14.10
CA PHE A 139 34.56 31.74 -13.19
C PHE A 139 36.03 31.88 -12.81
N TRP A 140 36.92 31.24 -13.57
CA TRP A 140 38.36 31.33 -13.36
C TRP A 140 38.82 32.78 -13.47
N LYS A 141 39.49 33.27 -12.42
CA LYS A 141 40.06 34.63 -12.32
C LYS A 141 39.08 35.80 -12.38
N ILE A 142 37.76 35.59 -12.27
CA ILE A 142 36.79 36.70 -12.32
C ILE A 142 36.99 37.72 -11.19
N GLY A 143 37.47 37.28 -10.02
CA GLY A 143 37.82 38.16 -8.90
C GLY A 143 39.21 38.81 -8.95
N SER A 144 40.01 38.54 -9.98
CA SER A 144 41.42 39.00 -10.04
C SER A 144 41.57 40.44 -10.54
N SER A 145 40.52 41.07 -11.07
CA SER A 145 40.55 42.46 -11.52
C SER A 145 39.16 43.06 -11.37
N ILE A 146 38.88 43.61 -10.19
CA ILE A 146 37.65 44.36 -9.92
C ILE A 146 38.00 45.83 -10.20
N LYS A 147 37.47 46.39 -11.29
CA LYS A 147 37.71 47.79 -11.67
C LYS A 147 36.45 48.63 -11.53
N ASP A 148 35.30 48.05 -11.84
CA ASP A 148 34.02 48.75 -11.90
C ASP A 148 33.00 48.15 -10.93
N GLU A 149 31.98 48.94 -10.54
CA GLU A 149 30.84 48.46 -9.73
C GLU A 149 30.14 47.26 -10.39
N GLN A 150 30.13 47.22 -11.73
CA GLN A 150 29.58 46.11 -12.51
C GLN A 150 30.28 44.78 -12.25
N ASP A 151 31.59 44.79 -11.97
CA ASP A 151 32.34 43.57 -11.64
C ASP A 151 31.87 42.97 -10.31
N VAL A 152 31.55 43.83 -9.33
CA VAL A 152 30.99 43.41 -8.04
C VAL A 152 29.61 42.79 -8.23
N PHE A 153 28.73 43.44 -8.99
CA PHE A 153 27.42 42.88 -9.33
C PHE A 153 27.52 41.54 -10.08
N ASN A 154 28.47 41.40 -11.00
CA ASN A 154 28.73 40.16 -11.71
C ASN A 154 29.15 39.04 -10.75
N ILE A 155 30.09 39.31 -9.83
CA ILE A 155 30.53 38.33 -8.82
C ILE A 155 29.36 37.91 -7.91
N LEU A 156 28.55 38.86 -7.45
CA LEU A 156 27.35 38.54 -6.65
C LEU A 156 26.34 37.69 -7.43
N GLY A 157 26.09 38.03 -8.70
CA GLY A 157 25.22 37.25 -9.58
C GLY A 157 25.73 35.83 -9.82
N ILE A 158 27.05 35.65 -9.92
CA ILE A 158 27.72 34.35 -10.05
C ILE A 158 27.56 33.51 -8.79
N VAL A 159 27.80 34.10 -7.61
CA VAL A 159 27.63 33.41 -6.31
C VAL A 159 26.18 33.00 -6.12
N TYR A 160 25.23 33.89 -6.43
CA TYR A 160 23.80 33.59 -6.35
C TYR A 160 23.38 32.49 -7.35
N GLY A 161 23.77 32.62 -8.62
CA GLY A 161 23.43 31.67 -9.67
C GLY A 161 24.00 30.27 -9.44
N SER A 162 25.25 30.18 -8.98
CA SER A 162 25.88 28.89 -8.64
C SER A 162 25.22 28.21 -7.45
N ALA A 163 24.86 28.96 -6.40
CA ALA A 163 24.14 28.42 -5.24
C ALA A 163 22.77 27.86 -5.64
N LEU A 164 22.00 28.59 -6.45
CA LEU A 164 20.70 28.12 -6.95
C LEU A 164 20.84 26.88 -7.84
N PHE A 165 21.81 26.89 -8.76
CA PHE A 165 22.03 25.77 -9.67
C PHE A 165 22.41 24.49 -8.91
N LEU A 166 23.29 24.58 -7.90
CA LEU A 166 23.63 23.45 -7.05
C LEU A 166 22.42 22.91 -6.28
N GLY A 167 21.56 23.79 -5.76
CA GLY A 167 20.30 23.40 -5.12
C GLY A 167 19.37 22.64 -6.07
N PHE A 168 19.16 23.19 -7.27
CA PHE A 168 18.33 22.56 -8.31
C PHE A 168 18.86 21.18 -8.71
N MET A 169 20.15 21.06 -9.02
CA MET A 169 20.78 19.80 -9.41
C MET A 169 20.64 18.71 -8.35
N ASN A 170 20.82 19.05 -7.05
CA ASN A 170 20.64 18.09 -5.96
C ASN A 170 19.16 17.67 -5.82
N CYS A 171 18.20 18.59 -5.98
CA CYS A 171 16.77 18.27 -5.94
C CYS A 171 16.35 17.34 -7.09
N SER A 172 16.79 17.60 -8.32
CA SER A 172 16.45 16.79 -9.50
C SER A 172 16.94 15.35 -9.40
N ILE A 173 18.12 15.12 -8.81
CA ILE A 173 18.67 13.77 -8.61
C ILE A 173 17.85 12.99 -7.56
N LEU A 174 17.31 13.67 -6.54
CA LEU A 174 16.56 13.02 -5.47
C LEU A 174 15.11 12.68 -5.86
N GLN A 175 14.51 13.39 -6.82
CA GLN A 175 13.12 13.15 -7.27
C GLN A 175 12.79 11.69 -7.61
N PRO A 176 13.55 10.97 -8.46
CA PRO A 176 13.25 9.58 -8.80
C PRO A 176 13.40 8.65 -7.59
N VAL A 177 14.39 8.90 -6.73
CA VAL A 177 14.59 8.13 -5.49
C VAL A 177 13.38 8.28 -4.57
N VAL A 178 12.91 9.51 -4.36
CA VAL A 178 11.72 9.79 -3.55
C VAL A 178 10.47 9.18 -4.16
N ALA A 179 10.32 9.20 -5.49
CA ALA A 179 9.18 8.60 -6.17
C ALA A 179 9.09 7.07 -5.94
N MET A 180 10.22 6.37 -5.99
CA MET A 180 10.30 4.93 -5.71
C MET A 180 10.02 4.63 -4.22
N GLU A 181 10.61 5.39 -3.31
CA GLU A 181 10.43 5.20 -1.86
C GLU A 181 8.99 5.51 -1.41
N ARG A 182 8.27 6.41 -2.09
CA ARG A 182 6.86 6.69 -1.77
C ARG A 182 5.97 5.45 -1.90
N VAL A 183 6.18 4.61 -2.92
CA VAL A 183 5.39 3.38 -3.11
C VAL A 183 5.61 2.41 -1.94
N VAL A 184 6.86 2.30 -1.48
CA VAL A 184 7.24 1.47 -0.33
C VAL A 184 6.64 2.05 0.95
N LEU A 185 6.77 3.36 1.18
CA LEU A 185 6.21 4.08 2.31
C LEU A 185 4.69 3.86 2.44
N TYR A 186 3.93 3.98 1.37
CA TYR A 186 2.48 3.78 1.40
C TYR A 186 2.11 2.33 1.76
N ARG A 187 2.85 1.35 1.23
CA ARG A 187 2.65 -0.07 1.58
C ARG A 187 2.98 -0.33 3.05
N GLU A 188 4.10 0.19 3.53
CA GLU A 188 4.55 -0.05 4.91
C GLU A 188 3.67 0.68 5.94
N LYS A 189 3.20 1.89 5.61
CA LYS A 189 2.20 2.61 6.41
C LYS A 189 0.88 1.84 6.49
N ALA A 190 0.39 1.30 5.36
CA ALA A 190 -0.85 0.52 5.34
C ALA A 190 -0.74 -0.78 6.15
N ALA A 191 0.47 -1.35 6.27
CA ALA A 191 0.76 -2.49 7.14
C ALA A 191 0.95 -2.12 8.61
N GLY A 192 0.93 -0.84 8.99
CA GLY A 192 1.11 -0.39 10.37
C GLY A 192 2.55 -0.54 10.89
N LEU A 193 3.57 -0.43 10.02
CA LEU A 193 4.98 -0.62 10.41
C LEU A 193 5.61 0.59 11.11
N TYR A 194 5.39 1.81 10.63
CA TYR A 194 5.90 3.05 11.24
C TYR A 194 5.06 4.30 10.91
N SER A 195 5.15 5.33 11.76
CA SER A 195 4.47 6.61 11.54
C SER A 195 5.29 7.55 10.65
N ILE A 196 4.61 8.39 9.86
CA ILE A 196 5.29 9.40 9.03
C ILE A 196 5.78 10.58 9.89
N VAL A 197 4.98 10.98 10.88
CA VAL A 197 5.20 12.16 11.71
C VAL A 197 5.15 11.73 13.18
N PRO A 198 6.05 12.24 14.04
CA PRO A 198 5.96 12.00 15.47
C PRO A 198 4.64 12.58 16.01
N GLY A 199 3.87 11.76 16.73
CA GLY A 199 2.60 12.20 17.35
C GLY A 199 1.37 12.22 16.43
N PHE A 200 1.47 11.85 15.16
CA PHE A 200 0.32 11.84 14.23
C PHE A 200 -0.59 10.61 14.37
N HIS A 201 -0.46 9.88 15.48
CA HIS A 201 -1.24 8.68 15.76
C HIS A 201 -2.68 9.02 16.19
N GLU A 202 -2.91 10.22 16.71
CA GLU A 202 -4.20 10.65 17.29
C GLU A 202 -5.31 10.98 16.28
N LEU A 203 -5.02 11.17 14.98
CA LEU A 203 -5.96 11.82 14.06
C LEU A 203 -6.66 10.90 13.05
N GLN A 204 -6.29 9.61 12.97
CA GLN A 204 -6.84 8.70 11.96
C GLN A 204 -7.83 7.65 12.53
N HIS A 205 -7.97 7.56 13.84
CA HIS A 205 -8.95 6.67 14.49
C HIS A 205 -9.76 7.49 15.50
N PRO A 206 -11.01 7.90 15.17
CA PRO A 206 -11.91 8.40 16.21
C PRO A 206 -12.10 7.24 17.19
N THR A 207 -11.72 7.49 18.44
CA THR A 207 -11.98 6.62 19.58
C THR A 207 -13.42 6.13 19.51
N ALA A 208 -13.62 4.86 19.18
CA ALA A 208 -14.89 4.16 19.38
C ALA A 208 -15.06 3.98 20.90
N GLY A 209 -15.48 5.05 21.57
CA GLY A 209 -15.69 5.12 23.00
C GLY A 209 -16.94 5.93 23.29
N GLY A 210 -18.01 5.25 23.70
CA GLY A 210 -19.12 5.79 24.49
C GLY A 210 -20.01 6.82 23.79
N GLY A 211 -21.11 6.39 23.20
CA GLY A 211 -22.15 7.29 22.72
C GLY A 211 -23.44 6.55 22.41
N ASN A 212 -24.33 6.52 23.39
CA ASN A 212 -25.70 6.03 23.31
C ASN A 212 -26.47 6.61 22.11
N GLY A 213 -27.42 5.84 21.59
CA GLY A 213 -28.68 6.39 21.11
C GLY A 213 -28.86 6.46 19.60
N GLU A 214 -29.85 5.69 19.14
CA GLU A 214 -30.88 6.13 18.19
C GLU A 214 -30.44 6.56 16.78
N SER A 215 -30.72 5.71 15.78
CA SER A 215 -31.95 5.88 14.97
C SER A 215 -31.86 5.04 13.69
N CYS A 216 -32.84 4.15 13.54
CA CYS A 216 -33.25 3.58 12.26
C CYS A 216 -33.55 4.68 11.24
N ALA A 217 -33.20 4.45 9.97
CA ALA A 217 -34.09 4.47 8.80
C ALA A 217 -33.31 4.71 7.50
N LEU A 218 -33.36 3.73 6.61
CA LEU A 218 -33.42 3.94 5.16
C LEU A 218 -34.61 3.10 4.64
N PRO A 219 -35.28 3.55 3.56
CA PRO A 219 -36.65 3.21 3.21
C PRO A 219 -36.91 1.72 2.93
#